data_AF-A0AAU2CZ46-F1
#
_entry.id   AF-A0AAU2CZ46-F1
#
_cell.length_a   1.000
_cell.length_b   1.000
_cell.length_c   1.000
_cell.angle_alpha   90.00
_cell.angle_beta   90.00
_cell.angle_gamma   90.00
#
_symmetry.space_group_name_H-M   'P 1'
#
loop_
_entity.id
_entity.type
_entity.pdbx_description
1 polymer ?
#
loop_
_entity_poly.entity_id
_entity_poly.type
_entity_poly.pdbx_seq_one_letter_code
_entity_poly.pdbx_strand_id
1 'polypeptide(L)'
;MPPTTSARRTLVAVAVSAVLLGAAAVPAVASAPVAGSGTHAGFGAHAGSGYDASARLDYQKAVAADVLKGVFERGDTAVVDRFVRPDYIQHNPLAADGAETLKGLAVSVHRQFPDATYDIKRVISEGDLVLVHSNVVLTPGTRGSAVFDIFRFQGGKIAEHWDTGQAVPEKSANGNDMFSTVSWPQTVCPGSRFLTAYNEKLVTAAVDQLLVKKDLSALDRYWGSEYHQHNPNIADGVEGARSGLGAYFKQFPQLTVTPKRVIAEGDLVAVHSHYVNAPGERGQAVVDLFRVRGGKIVEHWDVLQDVPESSANGNGMF
;
A
#
# COMPACT_ATOMS: atom_id res chain seq x y z
N MET A 1 35.97 -36.87 22.72
CA MET A 1 35.69 -35.65 23.49
C MET A 1 35.28 -34.56 22.52
N PRO A 2 34.05 -34.04 22.63
CA PRO A 2 33.62 -32.81 21.97
C PRO A 2 34.11 -31.59 22.76
N PRO A 3 33.97 -30.38 22.21
CA PRO A 3 33.24 -29.37 22.96
C PRO A 3 32.05 -28.81 22.17
N THR A 4 30.89 -28.92 22.82
CA THR A 4 29.74 -27.99 22.77
C THR A 4 30.23 -26.58 23.16
N THR A 5 29.73 -25.44 22.65
CA THR A 5 28.41 -24.82 22.93
C THR A 5 28.22 -23.64 21.95
N SER A 6 27.08 -23.55 21.27
CA SER A 6 25.98 -22.58 21.52
C SER A 6 26.39 -21.10 21.63
N ALA A 7 26.08 -20.33 20.58
CA ALA A 7 25.89 -18.88 20.68
C ALA A 7 24.77 -18.42 19.73
N ARG A 8 23.56 -18.42 20.30
CA ARG A 8 22.41 -17.53 20.06
C ARG A 8 22.05 -17.18 18.61
N ARG A 9 20.99 -17.86 18.17
CA ARG A 9 19.95 -17.31 17.29
C ARG A 9 19.53 -15.91 17.76
N THR A 10 19.70 -14.92 16.89
CA THR A 10 18.85 -13.73 16.84
C THR A 10 18.65 -13.41 15.37
N LEU A 11 17.76 -14.17 14.73
CA LEU A 11 17.17 -13.77 13.46
C LEU A 11 16.27 -12.57 13.78
N VAL A 12 16.76 -11.36 13.53
CA VAL A 12 15.86 -10.22 13.36
C VAL A 12 15.21 -10.44 12.01
N ALA A 13 14.02 -11.02 12.03
CA ALA A 13 13.17 -11.09 10.86
C ALA A 13 12.82 -9.65 10.47
N VAL A 14 13.47 -9.11 9.43
CA VAL A 14 12.82 -8.11 8.58
C VAL A 14 11.82 -8.89 7.75
N ALA A 15 10.74 -9.31 8.40
CA ALA A 15 9.59 -9.91 7.75
C ALA A 15 8.81 -8.76 7.13
N VAL A 16 8.92 -8.57 5.81
CA VAL A 16 7.80 -7.99 5.07
C VAL A 16 6.63 -8.95 5.34
N SER A 17 5.60 -8.42 5.99
CA SER A 17 4.68 -9.17 6.85
C SER A 17 4.14 -10.46 6.23
N ALA A 18 4.61 -11.58 6.76
CA ALA A 18 3.97 -12.87 6.62
C ALA A 18 3.48 -13.29 8.01
N VAL A 19 2.21 -13.03 8.32
CA VAL A 19 1.55 -13.64 9.48
C VAL A 19 0.33 -14.39 8.97
N LEU A 20 0.50 -15.71 8.86
CA LEU A 20 -0.60 -16.66 8.83
C LEU A 20 -1.19 -16.76 10.25
N LEU A 21 -2.51 -16.57 10.35
CA LEU A 21 -3.31 -16.66 11.56
C LEU A 21 -3.10 -17.97 12.34
N GLY A 22 -2.93 -17.85 13.66
CA GLY A 22 -3.07 -18.91 14.65
C GLY A 22 -3.47 -18.33 16.00
N ALA A 23 -4.68 -18.64 16.46
CA ALA A 23 -5.33 -18.07 17.64
C ALA A 23 -4.67 -18.44 18.99
N ALA A 24 -4.63 -17.48 19.94
CA ALA A 24 -5.00 -17.63 21.35
C ALA A 24 -4.76 -16.31 22.13
N ALA A 25 -5.78 -15.86 22.87
CA ALA A 25 -5.82 -14.62 23.63
C ALA A 25 -5.23 -14.75 25.05
N VAL A 26 -4.64 -13.66 25.57
CA VAL A 26 -4.46 -13.39 27.02
C VAL A 26 -4.53 -11.87 27.23
N PRO A 27 -5.23 -11.33 28.27
CA PRO A 27 -5.57 -9.91 28.33
C PRO A 27 -4.48 -9.07 29.01
N ALA A 28 -4.31 -7.81 28.57
CA ALA A 28 -3.50 -6.82 29.26
C ALA A 28 -4.21 -5.46 29.33
N VAL A 29 -3.85 -4.72 30.38
CA VAL A 29 -4.66 -3.75 31.11
C VAL A 29 -4.74 -2.39 30.42
N ALA A 30 -5.92 -1.78 30.45
CA ALA A 30 -6.24 -0.50 29.85
C ALA A 30 -5.44 0.67 30.46
N SER A 31 -5.00 1.59 29.59
CA SER A 31 -4.67 2.96 29.96
C SER A 31 -5.45 3.93 29.06
N ALA A 32 -5.96 4.99 29.67
CA ALA A 32 -6.96 5.90 29.13
C ALA A 32 -6.43 6.81 27.99
N PRO A 33 -7.29 7.27 27.07
CA PRO A 33 -6.86 8.11 25.95
C PRO A 33 -6.67 9.57 26.39
N VAL A 34 -5.63 10.21 25.85
CA VAL A 34 -5.48 11.66 25.86
C VAL A 34 -6.03 12.18 24.54
N ALA A 35 -7.10 12.98 24.63
CA ALA A 35 -7.69 13.67 23.49
C ALA A 35 -6.86 14.91 23.12
N GLY A 36 -6.59 15.07 21.83
CA GLY A 36 -5.98 16.27 21.26
C GLY A 36 -6.59 16.57 19.89
N SER A 37 -7.65 17.37 19.88
CA SER A 37 -8.27 17.93 18.69
C SER A 37 -7.40 19.06 18.11
N GLY A 38 -7.13 19.01 16.80
CA GLY A 38 -6.46 20.09 16.08
C GLY A 38 -6.90 20.13 14.62
N THR A 39 -7.95 20.90 14.35
CA THR A 39 -8.35 21.32 12.99
C THR A 39 -7.32 22.30 12.44
N HIS A 40 -6.75 22.03 11.26
CA HIS A 40 -6.06 23.07 10.49
C HIS A 40 -6.76 23.32 9.15
N ALA A 41 -7.34 24.52 9.09
CA ALA A 41 -7.88 25.18 7.92
C ALA A 41 -6.75 25.53 6.92
N GLY A 42 -7.19 25.75 5.68
CA GLY A 42 -6.35 25.69 4.50
C GLY A 42 -5.30 26.79 4.33
N PHE A 43 -4.32 26.47 3.49
CA PHE A 43 -3.40 27.44 2.90
C PHE A 43 -3.36 27.28 1.38
N GLY A 44 -3.36 28.45 0.73
CA GLY A 44 -3.75 28.65 -0.66
C GLY A 44 -2.85 28.00 -1.71
N ALA A 45 -3.51 27.60 -2.79
CA ALA A 45 -2.90 27.15 -4.01
C ALA A 45 -2.22 28.33 -4.73
N HIS A 46 -0.88 28.32 -4.75
CA HIS A 46 -0.18 28.85 -5.91
C HIS A 46 -0.47 27.92 -7.08
N ALA A 47 -1.41 28.32 -7.94
CA ALA A 47 -1.68 27.66 -9.20
C ALA A 47 -0.44 27.81 -10.11
N GLY A 48 0.52 26.90 -9.97
CA GLY A 48 1.55 26.68 -10.97
C GLY A 48 0.91 26.33 -12.30
N SER A 49 1.58 26.65 -13.40
CA SER A 49 1.09 26.28 -14.73
C SER A 49 0.85 24.76 -14.79
N GLY A 50 -0.08 24.29 -15.61
CA GLY A 50 -0.36 22.84 -15.74
C GLY A 50 0.89 22.01 -16.10
N TYR A 51 1.88 22.64 -16.76
CA TYR A 51 3.19 22.06 -17.04
C TYR A 51 4.02 21.87 -15.76
N ASP A 52 4.10 22.88 -14.89
CA ASP A 52 4.83 22.81 -13.62
C ASP A 52 4.22 21.78 -12.68
N ALA A 53 2.89 21.67 -12.66
CA ALA A 53 2.20 20.62 -11.93
C ALA A 53 2.56 19.23 -12.46
N SER A 54 2.58 19.05 -13.78
CA SER A 54 2.93 17.77 -14.40
C SER A 54 4.36 17.33 -14.08
N ALA A 55 5.32 18.26 -14.26
CA ALA A 55 6.73 18.03 -13.98
C ALA A 55 6.98 17.73 -12.50
N ARG A 56 6.23 18.39 -11.60
CA ARG A 56 6.30 18.13 -10.16
C ARG A 56 5.86 16.71 -9.81
N LEU A 57 4.74 16.22 -10.36
CA LEU A 57 4.28 14.85 -10.14
C LEU A 57 5.30 13.83 -10.67
N ASP A 58 5.87 14.08 -11.86
CA ASP A 58 6.88 13.20 -12.44
C ASP A 58 8.19 13.18 -11.62
N TYR A 59 8.60 14.33 -11.09
CA TYR A 59 9.70 14.42 -10.13
C TYR A 59 9.43 13.60 -8.86
N GLN A 60 8.24 13.74 -8.27
CA GLN A 60 7.88 13.00 -7.06
C GLN A 60 7.91 11.48 -7.29
N LYS A 61 7.39 11.00 -8.43
CA LYS A 61 7.47 9.58 -8.81
C LYS A 61 8.91 9.10 -8.97
N ALA A 62 9.75 9.88 -9.65
CA ALA A 62 11.15 9.55 -9.84
C ALA A 62 11.91 9.47 -8.51
N VAL A 63 11.66 10.42 -7.60
CA VAL A 63 12.25 10.44 -6.26
C VAL A 63 11.81 9.25 -5.42
N ALA A 64 10.51 8.91 -5.39
CA ALA A 64 10.02 7.76 -4.65
C ALA A 64 10.68 6.46 -5.12
N ALA A 65 10.75 6.26 -6.45
CA ALA A 65 11.41 5.10 -7.04
C ALA A 65 12.92 5.05 -6.73
N ASP A 66 13.62 6.19 -6.81
CA ASP A 66 15.06 6.25 -6.55
C ASP A 66 15.37 6.00 -5.07
N VAL A 67 14.56 6.53 -4.15
CA VAL A 67 14.73 6.30 -2.70
C VAL A 67 14.53 4.82 -2.37
N LEU A 68 13.47 4.18 -2.85
CA LEU A 68 13.23 2.75 -2.61
C LEU A 68 14.39 1.90 -3.15
N LYS A 69 14.76 2.07 -4.41
CA LYS A 69 15.87 1.29 -4.99
C LYS A 69 17.22 1.62 -4.34
N GLY A 70 17.45 2.89 -4.00
CA GLY A 70 18.67 3.31 -3.34
C GLY A 70 18.84 2.71 -1.96
N VAL A 71 17.79 2.73 -1.14
CA VAL A 71 17.79 2.14 0.21
C VAL A 71 17.93 0.62 0.14
N PHE A 72 17.09 -0.05 -0.65
CA PHE A 72 16.96 -1.51 -0.60
C PHE A 72 17.95 -2.26 -1.50
N GLU A 73 18.18 -1.80 -2.73
CA GLU A 73 19.06 -2.51 -3.68
C GLU A 73 20.53 -2.08 -3.53
N ARG A 74 20.79 -0.82 -3.13
CA ARG A 74 22.14 -0.24 -3.16
C ARG A 74 22.72 0.10 -1.79
N GLY A 75 21.91 0.09 -0.72
CA GLY A 75 22.32 0.60 0.59
C GLY A 75 22.79 2.07 0.55
N ASP A 76 22.34 2.85 -0.43
CA ASP A 76 22.79 4.22 -0.69
C ASP A 76 22.16 5.19 0.32
N THR A 77 22.87 5.48 1.40
CA THR A 77 22.43 6.48 2.39
C THR A 77 22.36 7.91 1.85
N ALA A 78 23.10 8.23 0.78
CA ALA A 78 23.10 9.57 0.20
C ALA A 78 21.79 9.87 -0.54
N VAL A 79 21.04 8.85 -0.99
CA VAL A 79 19.67 9.05 -1.54
C VAL A 79 18.74 9.61 -0.47
N VAL A 80 18.90 9.16 0.79
CA VAL A 80 18.11 9.61 1.93
C VAL A 80 18.42 11.07 2.23
N ASP A 81 19.71 11.45 2.26
CA ASP A 81 20.12 12.86 2.49
C ASP A 81 19.55 13.82 1.44
N ARG A 82 19.58 13.39 0.17
CA ARG A 82 19.09 14.20 -0.95
C ARG A 82 17.58 14.39 -0.87
N PHE A 83 16.83 13.31 -0.64
CA PHE A 83 15.41 13.28 -0.97
C PHE A 83 14.46 13.07 0.19
N VAL A 84 14.94 12.74 1.39
CA VAL A 84 14.11 12.51 2.57
C VAL A 84 14.34 13.63 3.57
N ARG A 85 13.27 14.08 4.22
CA ARG A 85 13.37 15.09 5.27
C ARG A 85 14.00 14.48 6.54
N PRO A 86 14.81 15.25 7.29
CA PRO A 86 15.37 14.76 8.56
C PRO A 86 14.29 14.28 9.54
N ASP A 87 13.14 14.96 9.57
CA ASP A 87 11.98 14.70 10.43
C ASP A 87 10.92 13.80 9.77
N TYR A 88 11.29 12.92 8.83
CA TYR A 88 10.30 12.09 8.14
C TYR A 88 9.53 11.19 9.12
N ILE A 89 8.23 11.07 8.87
CA ILE A 89 7.28 10.30 9.68
C ILE A 89 7.08 8.92 9.05
N GLN A 90 7.11 7.87 9.86
CA GLN A 90 6.93 6.48 9.44
C GLN A 90 5.63 5.91 9.98
N HIS A 91 4.91 5.18 9.13
CA HIS A 91 3.72 4.40 9.50
C HIS A 91 3.92 2.88 9.34
N ASN A 92 4.99 2.45 8.65
CA ASN A 92 5.40 1.04 8.67
C ASN A 92 5.72 0.64 10.11
N PRO A 93 5.01 -0.34 10.70
CA PRO A 93 5.16 -0.71 12.10
C PRO A 93 6.53 -1.31 12.46
N LEU A 94 7.34 -1.67 11.47
CA LEU A 94 8.67 -2.24 11.65
C LEU A 94 9.79 -1.20 11.57
N ALA A 95 9.47 0.05 11.22
CA ALA A 95 10.43 1.12 11.07
C ALA A 95 10.11 2.30 11.99
N ALA A 96 11.17 2.86 12.58
CA ALA A 96 11.09 4.06 13.40
C ALA A 96 11.06 5.33 12.52
N ASP A 97 10.74 6.46 13.14
CA ASP A 97 10.74 7.78 12.51
C ASP A 97 12.17 8.30 12.21
N GLY A 98 12.26 9.31 11.35
CA GLY A 98 13.44 10.14 11.14
C GLY A 98 14.52 9.56 10.22
N ALA A 99 15.10 10.40 9.35
CA ALA A 99 15.94 9.97 8.22
C ALA A 99 17.12 9.07 8.60
N GLU A 100 17.69 9.27 9.79
CA GLU A 100 18.81 8.47 10.27
C GLU A 100 18.43 7.00 10.50
N THR A 101 17.19 6.71 10.91
CA THR A 101 16.73 5.32 11.08
C THR A 101 16.59 4.61 9.74
N LEU A 102 16.12 5.33 8.70
CA LEU A 102 16.05 4.84 7.32
C LEU A 102 17.45 4.59 6.73
N LYS A 103 18.45 5.43 7.02
CA LYS A 103 19.84 5.16 6.63
C LYS A 103 20.39 3.90 7.30
N GLY A 104 20.10 3.73 8.59
CA GLY A 104 20.45 2.51 9.33
C GLY A 104 19.82 1.26 8.72
N LEU A 105 18.54 1.36 8.31
CA LEU A 105 17.84 0.31 7.59
C LEU A 105 18.52 -0.01 6.25
N ALA A 106 18.86 1.01 5.45
CA ALA A 106 19.53 0.84 4.15
C ALA A 106 20.82 0.02 4.29
N VAL A 107 21.68 0.38 5.25
CA VAL A 107 22.94 -0.33 5.51
C VAL A 107 22.69 -1.76 6.01
N SER A 108 21.73 -1.94 6.90
CA SER A 108 21.43 -3.23 7.51
C SER A 108 20.82 -4.22 6.51
N VAL A 109 19.82 -3.78 5.75
CA VAL A 109 19.13 -4.61 4.75
C VAL A 109 20.09 -4.98 3.64
N HIS A 110 20.82 -4.03 3.07
CA HIS A 110 21.75 -4.34 1.96
C HIS A 110 22.88 -5.28 2.41
N ARG A 111 23.33 -5.20 3.67
CA ARG A 111 24.30 -6.16 4.21
C ARG A 111 23.73 -7.58 4.33
N GLN A 112 22.46 -7.71 4.71
CA GLN A 112 21.80 -9.00 4.90
C GLN A 112 21.30 -9.62 3.58
N PHE A 113 20.84 -8.76 2.67
CA PHE A 113 20.22 -9.12 1.40
C PHE A 113 20.86 -8.29 0.27
N PRO A 114 22.14 -8.53 -0.07
CA PRO A 114 22.86 -7.75 -1.08
C PRO A 114 22.26 -7.89 -2.49
N ASP A 115 21.54 -8.98 -2.74
CA ASP A 115 20.87 -9.27 -4.01
C ASP A 115 19.36 -8.97 -3.98
N ALA A 116 18.89 -8.19 -3.00
CA ALA A 116 17.50 -7.78 -2.92
C ALA A 116 17.10 -6.98 -4.15
N THR A 117 15.91 -7.25 -4.70
CA THR A 117 15.34 -6.48 -5.81
C THR A 117 14.04 -5.81 -5.39
N TYR A 118 13.87 -4.58 -5.87
CA TYR A 118 12.69 -3.75 -5.67
C TYR A 118 12.06 -3.49 -7.04
N ASP A 119 11.32 -4.49 -7.54
CA ASP A 119 10.76 -4.51 -8.88
C ASP A 119 9.46 -3.70 -8.94
N ILE A 120 9.63 -2.40 -9.16
CA ILE A 120 8.54 -1.42 -9.28
C ILE A 120 7.72 -1.70 -10.53
N LYS A 121 6.44 -1.97 -10.34
CA LYS A 121 5.47 -2.26 -11.39
C LYS A 121 4.81 -1.02 -11.94
N ARG A 122 4.44 -0.08 -11.07
CA ARG A 122 3.74 1.15 -11.43
C ARG A 122 3.87 2.18 -10.33
N VAL A 123 3.79 3.44 -10.73
CA VAL A 123 3.85 4.59 -9.82
C VAL A 123 2.80 5.61 -10.27
N ILE A 124 2.00 6.08 -9.32
CA ILE A 124 1.04 7.17 -9.54
C ILE A 124 1.31 8.31 -8.55
N SER A 125 1.02 9.54 -8.94
CA SER A 125 1.18 10.71 -8.10
C SER A 125 0.03 11.69 -8.27
N GLU A 126 -0.47 12.17 -7.13
CA GLU A 126 -1.54 13.15 -7.04
C GLU A 126 -1.28 14.11 -5.88
N GLY A 127 -1.45 15.41 -6.11
CA GLY A 127 -1.20 16.39 -5.07
C GLY A 127 0.24 16.28 -4.57
N ASP A 128 0.43 16.03 -3.28
CA ASP A 128 1.72 15.75 -2.66
C ASP A 128 1.96 14.27 -2.35
N LEU A 129 1.05 13.38 -2.78
CA LEU A 129 1.14 11.95 -2.55
C LEU A 129 1.71 11.22 -3.77
N VAL A 130 2.46 10.14 -3.49
CA VAL A 130 2.92 9.16 -4.48
C VAL A 130 2.60 7.78 -3.96
N LEU A 131 2.04 6.92 -4.82
CA LEU A 131 1.90 5.50 -4.55
C LEU A 131 2.79 4.70 -5.50
N VAL A 132 3.53 3.75 -4.95
CA VAL A 132 4.40 2.82 -5.67
C VAL A 132 3.87 1.41 -5.44
N HIS A 133 3.70 0.62 -6.50
CA HIS A 133 3.37 -0.80 -6.39
C HIS A 133 4.53 -1.65 -6.88
N SER A 134 5.01 -2.57 -6.05
CA SER A 134 6.26 -3.30 -6.31
C SER A 134 6.17 -4.77 -5.92
N ASN A 135 6.99 -5.58 -6.59
CA ASN A 135 7.39 -6.89 -6.08
C ASN A 135 8.75 -6.76 -5.38
N VAL A 136 8.79 -7.01 -4.08
CA VAL A 136 10.01 -6.94 -3.27
C VAL A 136 10.54 -8.35 -3.03
N VAL A 137 11.72 -8.66 -3.59
CA VAL A 137 12.36 -9.97 -3.49
C VAL A 137 13.66 -9.83 -2.72
N LEU A 138 13.65 -10.16 -1.43
CA LEU A 138 14.85 -10.09 -0.58
C LEU A 138 15.83 -11.25 -0.81
N THR A 139 15.30 -12.42 -1.17
CA THR A 139 16.12 -13.62 -1.42
C THR A 139 15.87 -14.10 -2.85
N PRO A 140 16.90 -14.13 -3.71
CA PRO A 140 16.78 -14.60 -5.08
C PRO A 140 16.11 -15.98 -5.19
N GLY A 141 15.23 -16.15 -6.17
CA GLY A 141 14.48 -17.39 -6.39
C GLY A 141 13.22 -17.54 -5.52
N THR A 142 12.94 -16.60 -4.61
CA THR A 142 11.64 -16.53 -3.90
C THR A 142 10.61 -15.72 -4.71
N ARG A 143 9.32 -15.87 -4.37
CA ARG A 143 8.24 -15.12 -5.03
C ARG A 143 8.18 -13.64 -4.65
N GLY A 144 8.79 -13.28 -3.52
CA GLY A 144 8.76 -11.94 -2.97
C GLY A 144 7.46 -11.59 -2.25
N SER A 145 7.27 -10.29 -2.04
CA SER A 145 6.07 -9.69 -1.45
C SER A 145 5.54 -8.61 -2.38
N ALA A 146 4.22 -8.56 -2.54
CA ALA A 146 3.55 -7.42 -3.14
C ALA A 146 3.47 -6.31 -2.10
N VAL A 147 3.95 -5.11 -2.47
CA VAL A 147 4.00 -3.95 -1.57
C VAL A 147 3.41 -2.74 -2.28
N PHE A 148 2.55 -2.02 -1.57
CA PHE A 148 2.20 -0.64 -1.89
C PHE A 148 2.90 0.29 -0.89
N ASP A 149 3.77 1.16 -1.38
CA ASP A 149 4.34 2.27 -0.61
C ASP A 149 3.58 3.55 -0.96
N ILE A 150 3.26 4.36 0.04
CA ILE A 150 2.66 5.68 -0.11
C ILE A 150 3.61 6.69 0.53
N PHE A 151 3.99 7.72 -0.22
CA PHE A 151 4.82 8.82 0.28
C PHE A 151 4.06 10.13 0.20
N ARG A 152 4.18 10.96 1.24
CA ARG A 152 3.82 12.38 1.16
C ARG A 152 5.07 13.23 0.98
N PHE A 153 5.01 14.20 0.09
CA PHE A 153 6.08 15.13 -0.20
C PHE A 153 5.84 16.48 0.48
N GLN A 154 6.93 17.11 0.93
CA GLN A 154 6.91 18.49 1.42
C GLN A 154 8.23 19.17 1.05
N GLY A 155 8.14 20.32 0.40
CA GLY A 155 9.34 21.07 -0.03
C GLY A 155 10.24 20.26 -0.99
N GLY A 156 9.65 19.41 -1.83
CA GLY A 156 10.39 18.60 -2.80
C GLY A 156 11.10 17.37 -2.21
N LYS A 157 10.88 17.05 -0.93
CA LYS A 157 11.42 15.86 -0.24
C LYS A 157 10.29 14.99 0.32
N ILE A 158 10.56 13.72 0.53
CA ILE A 158 9.68 12.78 1.24
C ILE A 158 9.62 13.19 2.71
N ALA A 159 8.40 13.40 3.19
CA ALA A 159 8.09 13.84 4.55
C ALA A 159 7.44 12.76 5.39
N GLU A 160 6.77 11.80 4.76
CA GLU A 160 5.96 10.79 5.44
C GLU A 160 5.80 9.56 4.56
N HIS A 161 5.72 8.39 5.18
CA HIS A 161 5.65 7.10 4.50
C HIS A 161 4.66 6.16 5.18
N TRP A 162 3.82 5.51 4.38
CA TRP A 162 3.01 4.35 4.76
C TRP A 162 3.32 3.21 3.81
N ASP A 163 3.21 1.98 4.27
CA ASP A 163 3.19 0.82 3.40
C ASP A 163 2.19 -0.23 3.84
N THR A 164 1.83 -1.09 2.88
CA THR A 164 1.17 -2.36 3.12
C THR A 164 1.89 -3.43 2.30
N GLY A 165 2.22 -4.55 2.92
CA GLY A 165 2.91 -5.67 2.28
C GLY A 165 2.26 -7.02 2.55
N GLN A 166 2.18 -7.88 1.53
CA GLN A 166 1.79 -9.28 1.69
C GLN A 166 2.63 -10.21 0.83
N ALA A 167 2.87 -11.43 1.33
CA ALA A 167 3.62 -12.44 0.59
C ALA A 167 2.89 -12.83 -0.71
N VAL A 168 3.64 -13.00 -1.80
CA VAL A 168 3.07 -13.47 -3.08
C VAL A 168 2.77 -14.97 -2.96
N PRO A 169 1.49 -15.39 -3.10
CA PRO A 169 1.12 -16.79 -2.93
C PRO A 169 1.59 -17.65 -4.10
N GLU A 170 1.65 -18.96 -3.89
CA GLU A 170 1.96 -19.91 -4.96
C GLU A 170 0.83 -20.05 -5.99
N LYS A 171 -0.41 -19.87 -5.56
CA LYS A 171 -1.61 -19.97 -6.39
C LYS A 171 -2.56 -18.83 -6.06
N SER A 172 -3.34 -18.40 -7.05
CA SER A 172 -4.45 -17.47 -6.90
C SER A 172 -5.76 -18.13 -7.33
N ALA A 173 -6.87 -17.67 -6.75
CA ALA A 173 -8.23 -18.10 -7.11
C ALA A 173 -8.65 -17.60 -8.50
N ASN A 174 -8.06 -16.49 -8.97
CA ASN A 174 -8.35 -15.88 -10.27
C ASN A 174 -7.41 -16.35 -11.40
N GLY A 175 -6.29 -17.00 -11.10
CA GLY A 175 -5.29 -17.40 -12.09
C GLY A 175 -4.39 -16.26 -12.60
N ASN A 176 -4.63 -15.02 -12.19
CA ASN A 176 -3.74 -13.88 -12.41
C ASN A 176 -2.69 -13.80 -11.28
N ASP A 177 -1.53 -13.22 -11.59
CA ASP A 177 -0.55 -12.85 -10.56
C ASP A 177 -0.94 -11.52 -9.88
N MET A 178 -0.18 -11.07 -8.88
CA MET A 178 -0.48 -9.83 -8.13
C MET A 178 -0.03 -8.53 -8.82
N PHE A 179 0.58 -8.59 -10.01
CA PHE A 179 1.39 -7.50 -10.56
C PHE A 179 1.08 -7.16 -12.02
N SER A 180 0.71 -8.13 -12.83
CA SER A 180 0.51 -7.99 -14.27
C SER A 180 -0.60 -6.98 -14.58
N THR A 181 -0.58 -6.48 -15.81
CA THR A 181 -1.68 -5.69 -16.37
C THR A 181 -2.23 -6.47 -17.55
N VAL A 182 -3.44 -6.99 -17.38
CA VAL A 182 -4.14 -7.84 -18.34
C VAL A 182 -5.20 -7.07 -19.11
N SER A 183 -5.78 -6.01 -18.55
CA SER A 183 -6.75 -5.16 -19.25
C SER A 183 -6.11 -4.46 -20.45
N TRP A 184 -6.88 -4.27 -21.54
CA TRP A 184 -6.39 -3.61 -22.74
C TRP A 184 -6.55 -2.07 -22.68
N PRO A 185 -5.56 -1.28 -23.16
CA PRO A 185 -4.21 -1.70 -23.55
C PRO A 185 -3.38 -2.11 -22.33
N GLN A 186 -2.57 -3.17 -22.50
CA GLN A 186 -1.71 -3.71 -21.44
C GLN A 186 -0.53 -2.76 -21.20
N THR A 187 -0.73 -1.79 -20.32
CA THR A 187 0.27 -0.79 -19.95
C THR A 187 0.29 -0.56 -18.46
N VAL A 188 1.48 -0.52 -17.88
CA VAL A 188 1.65 -0.19 -16.46
C VAL A 188 1.55 1.32 -16.19
N CYS A 189 1.70 2.15 -17.22
CA CYS A 189 1.63 3.60 -17.08
C CYS A 189 0.18 4.06 -16.88
N PRO A 190 -0.03 5.10 -16.06
CA PRO A 190 -1.32 5.76 -16.00
C PRO A 190 -1.65 6.41 -17.36
N GLY A 191 -2.94 6.48 -17.67
CA GLY A 191 -3.50 7.13 -18.83
C GLY A 191 -3.51 8.65 -18.72
N SER A 192 -4.31 9.30 -19.57
CA SER A 192 -4.38 10.77 -19.60
C SER A 192 -4.86 11.36 -18.27
N ARG A 193 -4.04 12.24 -17.67
CA ARG A 193 -4.36 12.99 -16.44
C ARG A 193 -5.61 13.87 -16.56
N PHE A 194 -6.06 14.16 -17.78
CA PHE A 194 -7.34 14.85 -18.01
C PHE A 194 -8.53 14.11 -17.37
N LEU A 195 -8.46 12.78 -17.28
CA LEU A 195 -9.52 11.95 -16.70
C LEU A 195 -9.35 11.69 -15.19
N THR A 196 -8.25 12.14 -14.55
CA THR A 196 -7.93 11.84 -13.15
C THR A 196 -9.11 12.12 -12.22
N ALA A 197 -9.60 13.36 -12.18
CA ALA A 197 -10.68 13.76 -11.25
C ALA A 197 -12.01 13.02 -11.51
N TYR A 198 -12.27 12.66 -12.77
CA TYR A 198 -13.46 11.87 -13.12
C TYR A 198 -13.34 10.43 -12.59
N ASN A 199 -12.19 9.80 -12.84
CA ASN A 199 -11.94 8.41 -12.42
C ASN A 199 -11.83 8.30 -10.90
N GLU A 200 -11.20 9.27 -10.24
CA GLU A 200 -11.12 9.36 -8.79
C GLU A 200 -12.52 9.40 -8.15
N LYS A 201 -13.40 10.27 -8.66
CA LYS A 201 -14.79 10.35 -8.20
C LYS A 201 -15.56 9.05 -8.45
N LEU A 202 -15.35 8.43 -9.61
CA LEU A 202 -15.99 7.16 -9.96
C LEU A 202 -15.59 6.05 -8.98
N VAL A 203 -14.29 5.86 -8.76
CA VAL A 203 -13.77 4.81 -7.88
C VAL A 203 -14.13 5.08 -6.42
N THR A 204 -14.05 6.34 -5.97
CA THR A 204 -14.48 6.71 -4.60
C THR A 204 -15.95 6.36 -4.36
N ALA A 205 -16.83 6.68 -5.32
CA ALA A 205 -18.25 6.31 -5.22
C ALA A 205 -18.48 4.80 -5.29
N ALA A 206 -17.69 4.09 -6.10
CA ALA A 206 -17.75 2.64 -6.23
C ALA A 206 -17.34 1.95 -4.93
N VAL A 207 -16.23 2.37 -4.30
CA VAL A 207 -15.74 1.85 -3.01
C VAL A 207 -16.73 2.17 -1.88
N ASP A 208 -17.26 3.39 -1.81
CA ASP A 208 -18.27 3.76 -0.82
C ASP A 208 -19.52 2.85 -0.93
N GLN A 209 -20.03 2.63 -2.14
CA GLN A 209 -21.22 1.80 -2.30
C GLN A 209 -20.93 0.31 -2.08
N LEU A 210 -19.87 -0.22 -2.68
CA LEU A 210 -19.59 -1.66 -2.63
C LEU A 210 -19.04 -2.09 -1.26
N LEU A 211 -18.02 -1.40 -0.74
CA LEU A 211 -17.24 -1.86 0.41
C LEU A 211 -17.74 -1.24 1.72
N VAL A 212 -18.06 0.06 1.73
CA VAL A 212 -18.54 0.74 2.94
C VAL A 212 -20.01 0.43 3.20
N LYS A 213 -20.87 0.58 2.19
CA LYS A 213 -22.32 0.31 2.28
C LYS A 213 -22.70 -1.15 2.03
N LYS A 214 -21.74 -1.99 1.63
CA LYS A 214 -21.94 -3.44 1.36
C LYS A 214 -22.99 -3.71 0.28
N ASP A 215 -23.17 -2.78 -0.67
CA ASP A 215 -24.14 -2.90 -1.74
C ASP A 215 -23.51 -3.61 -2.95
N LEU A 216 -23.74 -4.92 -3.06
CA LEU A 216 -23.26 -5.73 -4.18
C LEU A 216 -23.83 -5.29 -5.55
N SER A 217 -24.94 -4.54 -5.60
CA SER A 217 -25.46 -4.01 -6.87
C SER A 217 -24.58 -2.88 -7.43
N ALA A 218 -23.63 -2.37 -6.66
CA ALA A 218 -22.60 -1.44 -7.15
C ALA A 218 -21.74 -2.06 -8.25
N LEU A 219 -21.54 -3.38 -8.25
CA LEU A 219 -20.81 -4.10 -9.30
C LEU A 219 -21.47 -3.89 -10.67
N ASP A 220 -22.80 -3.90 -10.75
CA ASP A 220 -23.55 -3.66 -12.00
C ASP A 220 -23.36 -2.23 -12.53
N ARG A 221 -23.16 -1.28 -11.62
CA ARG A 221 -23.04 0.15 -11.94
C ARG A 221 -21.62 0.55 -12.34
N TYR A 222 -20.61 0.07 -11.63
CA TYR A 222 -19.25 0.59 -11.76
C TYR A 222 -18.28 -0.37 -12.45
N TRP A 223 -18.50 -1.68 -12.44
CA TRP A 223 -17.59 -2.64 -13.06
C TRP A 223 -17.95 -2.88 -14.53
N GLY A 224 -16.92 -3.09 -15.35
CA GLY A 224 -17.03 -3.48 -16.74
C GLY A 224 -17.08 -5.01 -16.88
N SER A 225 -17.63 -5.50 -17.98
CA SER A 225 -17.69 -6.95 -18.26
C SER A 225 -16.29 -7.59 -18.43
N GLU A 226 -15.29 -6.79 -18.79
CA GLU A 226 -13.89 -7.18 -18.94
C GLU A 226 -13.08 -7.03 -17.64
N TYR A 227 -13.74 -7.05 -16.47
CA TYR A 227 -13.06 -6.87 -15.20
C TYR A 227 -12.10 -8.02 -14.88
N HIS A 228 -10.87 -7.65 -14.49
CA HIS A 228 -9.83 -8.57 -14.05
C HIS A 228 -9.43 -8.34 -12.58
N GLN A 229 -9.30 -9.43 -11.84
CA GLN A 229 -8.99 -9.46 -10.42
C GLN A 229 -7.56 -9.97 -10.18
N HIS A 230 -6.83 -9.30 -9.29
CA HIS A 230 -5.50 -9.71 -8.84
C HIS A 230 -5.42 -10.01 -7.33
N ASN A 231 -6.48 -9.75 -6.54
CA ASN A 231 -6.58 -10.26 -5.17
C ASN A 231 -6.55 -11.79 -5.21
N PRO A 232 -5.52 -12.44 -4.64
CA PRO A 232 -5.29 -13.87 -4.82
C PRO A 232 -6.39 -14.76 -4.23
N ASN A 233 -7.25 -14.23 -3.36
CA ASN A 233 -8.31 -14.96 -2.68
C ASN A 233 -9.67 -14.83 -3.36
N ILE A 234 -9.79 -13.96 -4.38
CA ILE A 234 -11.05 -13.70 -5.10
C ILE A 234 -10.92 -14.22 -6.52
N ALA A 235 -11.92 -14.97 -6.98
CA ALA A 235 -12.00 -15.47 -8.36
C ALA A 235 -12.11 -14.32 -9.37
N ASP A 236 -11.70 -14.58 -10.61
CA ASP A 236 -11.69 -13.54 -11.65
C ASP A 236 -13.10 -13.13 -12.10
N GLY A 237 -13.21 -11.96 -12.73
CA GLY A 237 -14.45 -11.44 -13.30
C GLY A 237 -15.42 -10.87 -12.27
N VAL A 238 -16.43 -10.17 -12.78
CA VAL A 238 -17.44 -9.47 -11.95
C VAL A 238 -18.21 -10.46 -11.06
N GLU A 239 -18.53 -11.65 -11.57
CA GLU A 239 -19.22 -12.69 -10.79
C GLU A 239 -18.32 -13.31 -9.71
N GLY A 240 -17.01 -13.44 -9.98
CA GLY A 240 -16.02 -13.85 -8.98
C GLY A 240 -15.96 -12.85 -7.82
N ALA A 241 -15.89 -11.55 -8.14
CA ALA A 241 -15.94 -10.48 -7.15
C ALA A 241 -17.27 -10.46 -6.38
N ARG A 242 -18.41 -10.61 -7.07
CA ARG A 242 -19.75 -10.66 -6.44
C ARG A 242 -19.87 -11.78 -5.42
N SER A 243 -19.42 -12.98 -5.81
CA SER A 243 -19.45 -14.16 -4.95
C SER A 243 -18.51 -14.02 -3.75
N GLY A 244 -17.25 -13.61 -4.00
CA GLY A 244 -16.23 -13.44 -2.96
C GLY A 244 -16.62 -12.40 -1.92
N LEU A 245 -16.99 -11.19 -2.35
CA LEU A 245 -17.41 -10.12 -1.45
C LEU A 245 -18.73 -10.46 -0.76
N GLY A 246 -19.68 -11.10 -1.46
CA GLY A 246 -20.93 -11.54 -0.85
C GLY A 246 -20.72 -12.57 0.26
N ALA A 247 -19.77 -13.49 0.10
CA ALA A 247 -19.38 -14.42 1.15
C ALA A 247 -18.70 -13.70 2.32
N TYR A 248 -17.77 -12.79 2.03
CA TYR A 248 -17.05 -12.00 3.02
C TYR A 248 -18.00 -11.15 3.88
N PHE A 249 -18.96 -10.44 3.28
CA PHE A 249 -19.94 -9.64 4.01
C PHE A 249 -20.90 -10.47 4.87
N LYS A 250 -21.24 -11.70 4.42
CA LYS A 250 -22.04 -12.63 5.22
C LYS A 250 -21.24 -13.18 6.41
N GLN A 251 -19.96 -13.44 6.22
CA GLN A 251 -19.05 -13.91 7.26
C GLN A 251 -18.80 -12.81 8.31
N PHE A 252 -18.67 -11.55 7.87
CA PHE A 252 -18.37 -10.41 8.72
C PHE A 252 -19.48 -9.34 8.63
N PRO A 253 -20.68 -9.59 9.18
CA PRO A 253 -21.81 -8.66 9.06
C PRO A 253 -21.52 -7.29 9.70
N GLN A 254 -20.65 -7.27 10.73
CA GLN A 254 -20.24 -6.06 11.45
C GLN A 254 -18.99 -5.40 10.86
N LEU A 255 -18.50 -5.85 9.70
CA LEU A 255 -17.36 -5.25 9.01
C LEU A 255 -17.56 -3.72 8.89
N THR A 256 -16.52 -2.97 9.21
CA THR A 256 -16.44 -1.55 8.89
C THR A 256 -15.25 -1.30 7.98
N VAL A 257 -15.46 -0.50 6.95
CA VAL A 257 -14.42 -0.08 6.01
C VAL A 257 -14.36 1.45 6.08
N THR A 258 -13.20 1.99 6.45
CA THR A 258 -12.99 3.43 6.57
C THR A 258 -11.87 3.87 5.61
N PRO A 259 -12.21 4.41 4.43
CA PRO A 259 -11.23 5.03 3.55
C PRO A 259 -10.49 6.16 4.28
N LYS A 260 -9.17 6.21 4.12
CA LYS A 260 -8.29 7.21 4.74
C LYS A 260 -7.75 8.22 3.75
N ARG A 261 -7.46 7.77 2.53
CA ARG A 261 -6.93 8.59 1.43
C ARG A 261 -7.18 7.93 0.08
N VAL A 262 -7.23 8.77 -0.95
CA VAL A 262 -7.33 8.39 -2.36
C VAL A 262 -6.16 9.03 -3.09
N ILE A 263 -5.58 8.31 -4.06
CA ILE A 263 -4.49 8.78 -4.91
C ILE A 263 -4.80 8.35 -6.34
N ALA A 264 -4.92 9.31 -7.26
CA ALA A 264 -5.33 9.06 -8.62
C ALA A 264 -4.38 9.69 -9.64
N GLU A 265 -4.02 8.93 -10.68
CA GLU A 265 -3.34 9.48 -11.84
C GLU A 265 -3.91 8.85 -13.12
N GLY A 266 -4.51 9.69 -13.95
CA GLY A 266 -5.12 9.26 -15.20
C GLY A 266 -6.28 8.30 -14.94
N ASP A 267 -6.06 7.04 -15.22
CA ASP A 267 -7.00 5.92 -15.13
C ASP A 267 -6.77 5.00 -13.93
N LEU A 268 -5.71 5.22 -13.17
CA LEU A 268 -5.37 4.45 -11.98
C LEU A 268 -5.80 5.23 -10.75
N VAL A 269 -6.53 4.57 -9.85
CA VAL A 269 -7.00 5.17 -8.60
C VAL A 269 -6.78 4.18 -7.47
N ALA A 270 -6.00 4.58 -6.48
CA ALA A 270 -5.76 3.82 -5.27
C ALA A 270 -6.58 4.37 -4.10
N VAL A 271 -7.05 3.48 -3.23
CA VAL A 271 -7.74 3.81 -1.98
C VAL A 271 -7.06 3.06 -0.84
N HIS A 272 -6.53 3.80 0.13
CA HIS A 272 -5.99 3.23 1.35
C HIS A 272 -7.05 3.30 2.46
N SER A 273 -7.37 2.15 3.04
CA SER A 273 -8.54 1.96 3.89
C SER A 273 -8.20 1.13 5.13
N HIS A 274 -8.94 1.40 6.21
CA HIS A 274 -8.93 0.58 7.42
C HIS A 274 -10.13 -0.36 7.45
N TYR A 275 -9.88 -1.67 7.39
CA TYR A 275 -10.91 -2.71 7.46
C TYR A 275 -10.94 -3.30 8.87
N VAL A 276 -12.09 -3.32 9.53
CA VAL A 276 -12.27 -3.95 10.84
C VAL A 276 -13.41 -4.94 10.76
N ASN A 277 -13.09 -6.24 10.79
CA ASN A 277 -14.06 -7.32 10.57
C ASN A 277 -15.10 -7.43 11.69
N ALA A 278 -14.68 -7.24 12.95
CA ALA A 278 -15.56 -7.23 14.11
C ALA A 278 -15.19 -6.13 15.13
N PRO A 279 -16.15 -5.63 15.92
CA PRO A 279 -15.89 -4.62 16.93
C PRO A 279 -14.81 -5.04 17.92
N GLY A 280 -13.87 -4.13 18.20
CA GLY A 280 -12.76 -4.36 19.13
C GLY A 280 -11.53 -5.00 18.50
N GLU A 281 -11.57 -5.41 17.23
CA GLU A 281 -10.38 -5.86 16.50
C GLU A 281 -9.55 -4.68 16.00
N ARG A 282 -8.23 -4.89 15.87
CA ARG A 282 -7.32 -3.88 15.30
C ARG A 282 -7.55 -3.67 13.81
N GLY A 283 -8.04 -4.69 13.11
CA GLY A 283 -8.30 -4.63 11.68
C GLY A 283 -7.06 -4.75 10.80
N GLN A 284 -7.22 -4.36 9.54
CA GLN A 284 -6.22 -4.45 8.48
C GLN A 284 -6.08 -3.10 7.77
N ALA A 285 -4.85 -2.75 7.41
CA ALA A 285 -4.56 -1.73 6.42
C ALA A 285 -4.64 -2.37 5.03
N VAL A 286 -5.46 -1.78 4.16
CA VAL A 286 -5.71 -2.29 2.81
C VAL A 286 -5.49 -1.17 1.82
N VAL A 287 -4.68 -1.43 0.80
CA VAL A 287 -4.55 -0.56 -0.36
C VAL A 287 -5.16 -1.27 -1.56
N ASP A 288 -6.30 -0.76 -2.01
CA ASP A 288 -6.96 -1.19 -3.25
C ASP A 288 -6.51 -0.27 -4.38
N LEU A 289 -6.06 -0.81 -5.52
CA LEU A 289 -5.74 -0.06 -6.74
C LEU A 289 -6.66 -0.51 -7.86
N PHE A 290 -7.34 0.43 -8.49
CA PHE A 290 -8.28 0.20 -9.58
C PHE A 290 -7.80 0.83 -10.88
N ARG A 291 -8.13 0.19 -12.00
CA ARG A 291 -8.04 0.78 -13.34
C ARG A 291 -9.41 1.06 -13.92
N VAL A 292 -9.57 2.23 -14.52
CA VAL A 292 -10.80 2.68 -15.18
C VAL A 292 -10.64 2.77 -16.69
N ARG A 293 -11.59 2.21 -17.44
CA ARG A 293 -11.71 2.28 -18.90
C ARG A 293 -13.16 2.48 -19.30
N GLY A 294 -13.41 3.39 -20.23
CA GLY A 294 -14.78 3.64 -20.73
C GLY A 294 -15.78 3.99 -19.62
N GLY A 295 -15.32 4.60 -18.51
CA GLY A 295 -16.18 4.89 -17.35
C GLY A 295 -16.57 3.66 -16.52
N LYS A 296 -15.77 2.60 -16.56
CA LYS A 296 -15.96 1.37 -15.78
C LYS A 296 -14.64 0.91 -15.15
N ILE A 297 -14.70 0.33 -13.97
CA ILE A 297 -13.59 -0.39 -13.34
C ILE A 297 -13.39 -1.69 -14.10
N VAL A 298 -12.18 -1.89 -14.62
CA VAL A 298 -11.83 -3.06 -15.46
C VAL A 298 -10.67 -3.87 -14.89
N GLU A 299 -10.00 -3.40 -13.85
CA GLU A 299 -8.90 -4.15 -13.24
C GLU A 299 -8.69 -3.70 -11.80
N HIS A 300 -8.27 -4.63 -10.95
CA HIS A 300 -8.07 -4.40 -9.52
C HIS A 300 -6.91 -5.20 -8.95
N TRP A 301 -6.08 -4.53 -8.14
CA TRP A 301 -5.02 -5.13 -7.33
C TRP A 301 -5.19 -4.68 -5.89
N ASP A 302 -4.85 -5.53 -4.92
CA ASP A 302 -4.80 -5.13 -3.53
C ASP A 302 -3.63 -5.77 -2.77
N VAL A 303 -3.33 -5.14 -1.64
CA VAL A 303 -2.49 -5.70 -0.58
C VAL A 303 -3.19 -5.44 0.75
N LEU A 304 -3.25 -6.49 1.58
CA LEU A 304 -3.87 -6.45 2.90
C LEU A 304 -2.80 -6.79 3.94
N GLN A 305 -2.70 -5.95 4.97
CA GLN A 305 -1.79 -6.19 6.08
C GLN A 305 -2.51 -5.99 7.42
N ASP A 306 -2.38 -6.98 8.31
CA ASP A 306 -2.92 -6.87 9.67
C ASP A 306 -2.27 -5.72 10.44
N VAL A 307 -3.09 -4.93 11.13
CA VAL A 307 -2.59 -3.90 12.06
C VAL A 307 -1.99 -4.62 13.27
N PRO A 308 -0.67 -4.46 13.52
CA PRO A 308 0.00 -5.21 14.58
C PRO A 308 -0.37 -4.66 15.96
N GLU A 309 -0.11 -5.47 16.99
CA GLU A 309 -0.31 -5.06 18.38
C GLU A 309 0.69 -4.00 18.84
N SER A 310 1.90 -4.02 18.27
CA SER A 310 2.97 -3.07 18.59
C SER A 310 3.59 -2.51 17.31
N SER A 311 4.17 -1.33 17.43
CA SER A 311 4.84 -0.60 16.35
C SER A 311 6.16 0.00 16.85
N ALA A 312 7.14 0.09 15.96
CA ALA A 312 8.40 0.78 16.19
C ALA A 312 8.25 2.31 16.21
N ASN A 313 7.08 2.83 15.81
CA ASN A 313 6.70 4.24 15.84
C ASN A 313 5.34 4.46 16.52
N GLY A 314 4.98 5.72 16.76
CA GLY A 314 3.71 6.10 17.41
C GLY A 314 2.58 6.50 16.46
N ASN A 315 2.76 6.37 15.14
CA ASN A 315 1.91 7.05 14.14
C ASN A 315 0.76 6.17 13.62
N GLY A 316 0.77 4.87 13.95
CA GLY A 316 -0.19 3.89 13.42
C GLY A 316 0.01 3.62 11.92
N MET A 317 -0.80 2.74 11.34
CA MET A 317 -0.70 2.42 9.90
C MET A 317 -1.50 3.38 9.00
N PHE A 318 -2.18 4.40 9.55
CA PHE A 318 -3.11 5.26 8.81
C PHE A 318 -2.80 6.73 8.95
#